data_AF-A0A0A0CXT7-F1
#
_entry.id   AF-A0A0A0CXT7-F1
#
_cell.length_a   1.000
_cell.length_b   1.000
_cell.length_c   1.000
_cell.angle_alpha   90.00
_cell.angle_beta   90.00
_cell.angle_gamma   90.00
#
_symmetry.space_group_name_H-M   'P 1'
#
loop_
_entity.id
_entity.type
_entity.pdbx_description
1 polymer ?
#
loop_
_entity_poly.entity_id
_entity_poly.type
_entity_poly.pdbx_seq_one_letter_code
_entity_poly.pdbx_strand_id
1 'polypeptide(L)'
;LRPVAAAMAQADPAPEEAARLAGAHGPRRLLGIVLPAIVPAVATGAILVFLTAFNELTVSALLWSRGSETVGVMVFSLQAEGAATAASAVAVLTVLVTLGLAGLATLLARRLPRGSLPWLP
;
A
#
# COMPACT_ATOMS: atom_id res chain seq x y z
N LEU A 1 11.09 -1.52 -8.86
CA LEU A 1 11.10 -2.14 -10.20
C LEU A 1 11.21 -3.68 -10.20
N ARG A 2 11.83 -4.32 -9.20
CA ARG A 2 11.97 -5.80 -9.12
C ARG A 2 10.66 -6.60 -9.28
N PRO A 3 9.49 -6.18 -8.74
CA PRO A 3 8.24 -6.93 -8.91
C PRO A 3 7.73 -6.94 -10.36
N VAL A 4 7.91 -5.84 -11.08
CA VAL A 4 7.51 -5.71 -12.48
C VAL A 4 8.39 -6.57 -13.39
N ALA A 5 9.70 -6.58 -13.13
CA ALA A 5 10.64 -7.45 -13.85
C ALA A 5 10.33 -8.94 -13.60
N ALA A 6 10.00 -9.32 -12.36
CA ALA A 6 9.62 -10.69 -12.02
C ALA A 6 8.28 -11.13 -12.65
N ALA A 7 7.32 -10.21 -12.76
CA ALA A 7 6.05 -10.48 -13.44
C ALA A 7 6.23 -10.63 -14.95
N MET A 8 7.10 -9.82 -15.57
CA MET A 8 7.42 -9.94 -16.99
C MET A 8 8.17 -11.24 -17.32
N ALA A 9 9.04 -11.70 -16.43
CA ALA A 9 9.75 -12.98 -16.60
C ALA A 9 8.83 -14.21 -16.49
N GLN A 10 7.68 -14.08 -15.82
CA GLN A 10 6.70 -15.15 -15.65
C GLN A 10 5.53 -15.09 -16.65
N ALA A 11 5.46 -14.01 -17.45
CA ALA A 11 4.41 -13.85 -18.45
C ALA A 11 4.66 -14.76 -19.65
N ASP A 12 3.65 -15.55 -20.03
CA ASP A 12 3.70 -16.39 -21.23
C ASP A 12 3.75 -15.49 -22.50
N PRO A 13 4.76 -15.65 -23.39
CA PRO A 13 4.85 -14.88 -24.62
C PRO A 13 3.78 -15.25 -25.66
N ALA A 14 3.20 -16.46 -25.60
CA ALA A 14 2.26 -16.98 -26.60
C ALA A 14 1.12 -16.01 -26.99
N PRO A 15 0.38 -15.37 -26.06
CA PRO A 15 -0.65 -14.39 -26.40
C PRO A 15 -0.12 -13.16 -27.15
N GLU A 16 1.09 -12.71 -26.83
CA GLU A 16 1.69 -11.55 -27.49
C GLU A 16 2.15 -11.88 -28.92
N GLU A 17 2.61 -13.11 -29.16
CA GLU A 17 2.99 -13.62 -30.47
C GLU A 17 1.78 -13.90 -31.36
N ALA A 18 0.72 -14.49 -30.79
CA ALA A 18 -0.55 -14.71 -31.49
C ALA A 18 -1.16 -13.37 -31.96
N ALA A 19 -1.16 -12.35 -31.11
CA ALA A 19 -1.63 -11.02 -31.47
C ALA A 19 -0.76 -10.36 -32.56
N ARG A 20 0.55 -10.61 -32.56
CA ARG A 20 1.48 -10.14 -33.60
C ARG A 20 1.17 -10.80 -34.95
N LEU A 21 0.95 -12.12 -34.95
CA LEU A 21 0.56 -12.88 -36.14
C LEU A 21 -0.81 -12.45 -36.69
N ALA A 22 -1.74 -12.06 -35.80
CA ALA A 22 -3.06 -11.53 -36.16
C ALA A 22 -3.05 -10.05 -36.62
N GLY A 23 -1.87 -9.41 -36.74
CA GLY A 23 -1.74 -8.04 -37.24
C GLY A 23 -1.97 -6.93 -36.20
N ALA A 24 -1.97 -7.26 -34.90
CA ALA A 24 -2.08 -6.24 -33.86
C ALA A 24 -0.79 -5.41 -33.76
N HIS A 25 -0.94 -4.09 -33.81
CA HIS A 25 0.16 -3.10 -33.69
C HIS A 25 0.60 -2.92 -32.23
N GLY A 26 1.85 -2.47 -32.03
CA GLY A 26 2.53 -2.38 -30.72
C GLY A 26 1.70 -1.79 -29.57
N PRO A 27 1.04 -0.62 -29.71
CA PRO A 27 0.24 -0.03 -28.65
C PRO A 27 -0.96 -0.89 -28.23
N ARG A 28 -1.57 -1.60 -29.20
CA ARG A 28 -2.74 -2.46 -28.99
C ARG A 28 -2.35 -3.72 -28.20
N ARG A 29 -1.17 -4.26 -28.48
CA ARG A 29 -0.58 -5.39 -27.73
C ARG A 29 -0.14 -4.96 -26.33
N LEU A 30 0.47 -3.78 -26.21
CA LEU A 30 0.86 -3.22 -24.91
C LEU A 30 -0.35 -3.03 -24.00
N LEU A 31 -1.38 -2.31 -24.46
CA LEU A 31 -2.55 -1.99 -23.64
C LEU A 31 -3.51 -3.19 -23.43
N GLY A 32 -3.58 -4.10 -24.40
CA GLY A 32 -4.54 -5.21 -24.39
C GLY A 32 -4.02 -6.51 -23.77
N ILE A 33 -2.70 -6.71 -23.70
CA ILE A 33 -2.10 -7.98 -23.26
C ILE A 33 -1.09 -7.73 -22.14
N VAL A 34 -0.07 -6.93 -22.42
CA VAL A 34 1.06 -6.73 -21.50
C VAL A 34 0.63 -5.94 -20.25
N LEU A 35 -0.04 -4.80 -20.44
CA LEU A 35 -0.47 -3.91 -19.37
C LEU A 35 -1.40 -4.62 -18.37
N PRO A 36 -2.53 -5.25 -18.77
CA PRO A 36 -3.40 -5.95 -17.83
C PRO A 36 -2.70 -7.12 -17.11
N ALA A 37 -1.72 -7.77 -17.73
CA ALA A 37 -0.93 -8.82 -17.10
C ALA A 37 0.00 -8.30 -15.99
N ILE A 38 0.60 -7.11 -16.16
CA ILE A 38 1.54 -6.54 -15.18
C ILE A 38 0.87 -5.62 -14.14
N VAL A 39 -0.37 -5.15 -14.39
CA VAL A 39 -1.15 -4.29 -13.47
C VAL A 39 -1.15 -4.79 -12.02
N PRO A 40 -1.42 -6.07 -11.70
CA PRO A 40 -1.40 -6.52 -10.30
C PRO A 40 -0.01 -6.42 -9.66
N ALA A 41 1.06 -6.67 -10.41
CA ALA A 41 2.44 -6.51 -9.95
C ALA A 41 2.84 -5.04 -9.76
N VAL A 42 2.39 -4.16 -10.66
CA VAL A 42 2.56 -2.71 -10.56
C VAL A 42 1.83 -2.17 -9.33
N ALA A 43 0.58 -2.59 -9.10
CA ALA A 43 -0.20 -2.20 -7.93
C ALA A 43 0.50 -2.59 -6.62
N THR A 44 1.04 -3.83 -6.56
CA THR A 44 1.80 -4.31 -5.40
C THR A 44 3.06 -3.47 -5.17
N GLY A 45 3.83 -3.20 -6.25
CA GLY A 45 5.01 -2.35 -6.17
C GLY A 45 4.70 -0.91 -5.76
N ALA A 46 3.59 -0.35 -6.26
CA ALA A 46 3.14 1.00 -5.92
C ALA A 46 2.72 1.11 -4.45
N ILE A 47 1.99 0.12 -3.92
CA ILE A 47 1.62 0.07 -2.50
C ILE A 47 2.88 -0.02 -1.63
N LEU A 48 3.85 -0.86 -1.98
CA LEU A 48 5.10 -0.97 -1.22
C LEU A 48 5.89 0.34 -1.23
N VAL A 49 6.06 0.97 -2.40
CA VAL A 49 6.75 2.26 -2.51
C VAL A 49 6.01 3.36 -1.76
N PHE A 50 4.68 3.40 -1.85
CA PHE A 50 3.85 4.33 -1.09
C PHE A 50 4.02 4.12 0.41
N LEU A 51 3.92 2.88 0.90
CA LEU A 51 4.10 2.57 2.31
C LEU A 51 5.50 2.93 2.80
N THR A 52 6.55 2.65 2.02
CA THR A 52 7.92 3.04 2.35
C THR A 52 8.06 4.55 2.43
N ALA A 53 7.60 5.28 1.42
CA ALA A 53 7.65 6.75 1.40
C ALA A 53 6.81 7.37 2.52
N PHE A 54 5.68 6.75 2.85
CA PHE A 54 4.81 7.17 3.95
C PHE A 54 5.43 6.87 5.32
N ASN A 55 6.20 5.79 5.45
CA ASN A 55 6.97 5.47 6.66
C ASN A 55 8.29 6.25 6.76
N GLU A 56 8.71 6.93 5.70
CA GLU A 56 9.86 7.85 5.69
C GLU A 56 9.51 9.19 6.36
N LEU A 57 9.09 9.08 7.62
CA LEU A 57 8.84 10.20 8.52
C LEU A 57 10.14 10.94 8.85
N THR A 58 11.30 10.27 8.83
CA THR A 58 12.59 10.87 9.20
C THR A 58 13.04 11.93 8.19
N VAL A 59 12.89 11.70 6.89
CA VAL A 59 13.25 12.69 5.84
C VAL A 59 12.22 13.81 5.79
N SER A 60 10.93 13.49 5.93
CA SER A 60 9.85 14.49 6.03
C SER A 60 10.00 15.38 7.27
N ALA A 61 10.41 14.83 8.41
CA ALA A 61 10.69 15.57 9.65
C ALA A 61 12.01 16.35 9.61
N LEU A 62 12.98 15.94 8.78
CA LEU A 62 14.21 16.72 8.53
C LEU A 62 13.97 17.89 7.56
N LEU A 63 13.04 17.74 6.60
CA LEU A 63 12.59 18.85 5.73
C LEU A 63 11.55 19.77 6.40
N TRP A 64 10.85 19.31 7.44
CA TRP A 64 9.81 20.07 8.13
C TRP A 64 10.20 20.43 9.57
N SER A 65 10.34 21.73 9.82
CA SER A 65 10.58 22.34 11.14
C SER A 65 9.27 22.44 11.95
N ARG A 66 9.31 22.00 13.22
CA ARG A 66 8.36 22.23 14.35
C ARG A 66 6.87 22.42 13.99
N GLY A 67 5.99 21.46 14.33
CA GLY A 67 4.55 21.76 14.47
C GLY A 67 3.55 20.60 14.43
N SER A 68 3.92 19.39 14.00
CA SER A 68 3.01 18.22 13.97
C SER A 68 3.55 17.12 14.86
N GLU A 69 3.23 17.14 16.15
CA GLU A 69 3.48 15.98 17.00
C GLU A 69 2.64 14.82 16.48
N THR A 70 3.31 13.82 15.90
CA THR A 70 2.65 12.54 15.66
C THR A 70 2.33 11.92 17.01
N VAL A 71 1.28 11.12 17.07
CA VAL A 71 0.88 10.43 18.31
C VAL A 71 2.07 9.69 18.97
N GLY A 72 2.99 9.15 18.16
CA GLY A 72 4.21 8.50 18.65
C GLY A 72 5.19 9.46 19.35
N VAL A 73 5.35 10.69 18.84
CA VAL A 73 6.19 11.73 19.47
C VAL A 73 5.58 12.18 20.80
N MET A 74 4.26 12.32 20.87
CA MET A 74 3.58 12.70 22.11
C MET A 74 3.68 11.62 23.19
N VAL A 75 3.52 10.33 22.83
CA VAL A 75 3.71 9.22 23.79
C VAL A 75 5.17 9.16 24.28
N PHE A 76 6.14 9.42 23.40
CA PHE A 76 7.55 9.45 23.76
C PHE A 76 7.91 10.64 24.67
N SER A 77 7.42 11.84 24.38
CA SER A 77 7.63 13.04 25.22
C SER A 77 6.99 12.84 26.61
N LEU A 78 5.75 12.34 26.67
CA LEU A 78 5.09 12.05 27.95
C LEU A 78 5.85 11.00 28.78
N GLN A 79 6.48 10.01 28.14
CA GLN A 79 7.35 9.07 28.83
C GLN A 79 8.66 9.71 29.30
N ALA A 80 9.28 10.55 28.47
CA ALA A 80 10.51 11.26 28.80
C ALA A 80 10.32 12.25 29.96
N GLU A 81 9.11 12.80 30.10
CA GLU A 81 8.69 13.70 31.19
C GLU A 81 8.25 12.93 32.46
N GLY A 82 8.30 11.60 32.46
CA GLY A 82 7.91 10.75 33.59
C GLY A 82 6.39 10.58 33.76
N ALA A 83 5.58 11.11 32.83
CA ALA A 83 4.14 11.00 32.81
C ALA A 83 3.66 9.69 32.14
N ALA A 84 4.17 8.55 32.62
CA ALA A 84 3.93 7.22 32.05
C ALA A 84 2.43 6.85 31.95
N THR A 85 1.61 7.32 32.90
CA THR A 85 0.16 7.10 32.90
C THR A 85 -0.53 7.83 31.74
N ALA A 86 -0.13 9.06 31.46
CA ALA A 86 -0.68 9.85 30.35
C ALA A 86 -0.24 9.26 28.99
N ALA A 87 1.03 8.88 28.88
CA ALA A 87 1.56 8.19 27.69
C ALA A 87 0.79 6.89 27.39
N SER A 88 0.51 6.10 28.42
CA SER A 88 -0.25 4.85 28.30
C SER A 88 -1.70 5.08 27.89
N ALA A 89 -2.35 6.13 28.42
CA ALA A 89 -3.72 6.48 28.06
C ALA A 89 -3.85 6.87 26.57
N VAL A 90 -2.91 7.69 26.08
CA VAL A 90 -2.85 8.09 24.67
C VAL A 90 -2.58 6.88 23.76
N ALA A 91 -1.69 5.97 24.17
CA ALA A 91 -1.41 4.74 23.42
C ALA A 91 -2.66 3.83 23.33
N VAL A 92 -3.39 3.63 24.43
CA VAL A 92 -4.62 2.81 24.45
C VAL A 92 -5.70 3.41 23.57
N LEU A 93 -5.92 4.73 23.64
CA LEU A 93 -6.90 5.42 22.78
C LEU A 93 -6.56 5.24 21.30
N THR A 94 -5.28 5.32 20.96
CA THR A 94 -4.79 5.14 19.59
C THR A 94 -5.05 3.73 19.09
N VAL A 95 -4.80 2.72 19.94
CA VAL A 95 -5.10 1.31 19.62
C VAL A 95 -6.60 1.12 19.40
N LEU A 96 -7.45 1.68 20.25
CA LEU A 96 -8.91 1.57 20.13
C LEU A 96 -9.43 2.20 18.84
N VAL A 97 -8.97 3.40 18.49
CA VAL A 97 -9.34 4.06 17.23
C VAL A 97 -8.89 3.23 16.03
N THR A 98 -7.67 2.71 16.06
CA THR A 98 -7.13 1.86 14.99
C THR A 98 -7.95 0.58 14.81
N LEU A 99 -8.28 -0.11 15.91
CA LEU A 99 -9.13 -1.29 15.88
C LEU A 99 -10.55 -0.96 15.41
N GLY A 100 -11.10 0.18 15.82
CA GLY A 100 -12.41 0.66 15.39
C GLY A 100 -12.46 0.93 13.89
N LEU A 101 -11.45 1.61 13.35
CA LEU A 101 -11.33 1.87 11.91
C LEU A 101 -11.13 0.58 11.11
N ALA A 102 -10.28 -0.34 11.59
CA ALA A 102 -10.10 -1.65 10.97
C ALA A 102 -11.40 -2.50 11.01
N GLY A 103 -12.10 -2.49 12.13
CA GLY A 103 -13.41 -3.13 12.29
C GLY A 103 -14.45 -2.53 11.34
N LEU A 104 -14.52 -1.21 11.25
CA LEU A 104 -15.42 -0.52 10.33
C LEU A 104 -15.09 -0.82 8.87
N ALA A 105 -13.81 -0.81 8.51
CA ALA A 105 -13.35 -1.16 7.17
C ALA A 105 -13.70 -2.61 6.80
N THR A 106 -13.55 -3.56 7.74
CA THR A 106 -13.94 -4.97 7.51
C THR A 106 -15.45 -5.15 7.44
N LEU A 107 -16.24 -4.42 8.24
CA LEU A 107 -17.70 -4.44 8.18
C LEU A 107 -18.24 -3.80 6.90
N LEU A 108 -17.62 -2.72 6.41
CA LEU A 108 -17.93 -2.09 5.12
C LEU A 108 -17.49 -2.99 3.96
N ALA A 109 -16.35 -3.67 4.08
CA ALA A 109 -15.89 -4.63 3.10
C ALA A 109 -16.84 -5.84 2.97
N ARG A 110 -17.54 -6.23 4.05
CA ARG A 110 -18.62 -7.23 3.98
C ARG A 110 -19.83 -6.78 3.15
N ARG A 111 -19.98 -5.48 2.91
CA ARG A 111 -21.03 -4.91 2.04
C ARG A 111 -20.56 -4.67 0.60
N LEU A 112 -19.27 -4.89 0.30
CA LEU A 112 -18.74 -4.84 -1.06
C LEU A 112 -18.91 -6.20 -1.75
N PRO A 113 -19.28 -6.26 -3.04
CA PRO A 113 -19.44 -7.51 -3.78
C PRO A 113 -18.17 -8.37 -3.73
N ARG A 114 -18.34 -9.69 -3.62
CA ARG A 114 -17.25 -10.67 -3.59
C ARG A 114 -16.36 -10.50 -4.84
N GLY A 115 -15.11 -10.08 -4.65
CA GLY A 115 -14.13 -9.91 -5.74
C GLY A 115 -13.10 -8.78 -5.57
N SER A 116 -13.20 -7.91 -4.56
CA SER A 116 -12.32 -6.74 -4.42
C SER A 116 -11.12 -6.90 -3.48
N LEU A 117 -10.90 -8.08 -2.87
CA LEU A 117 -9.77 -8.34 -1.97
C LEU A 117 -8.90 -9.50 -2.50
N PRO A 118 -7.60 -9.28 -2.77
CA PRO A 118 -6.72 -10.25 -3.43
C PRO A 118 -6.23 -11.43 -2.56
N TRP A 119 -6.76 -11.64 -1.36
CA TRP A 119 -6.27 -12.67 -0.40
C TRP A 119 -7.35 -13.61 0.15
N LEU A 120 -8.50 -13.70 -0.52
CA LEU A 120 -9.40 -14.84 -0.33
C LEU A 120 -9.07 -15.89 -1.40
N PRO A 121 -8.89 -17.17 -1.02
CA PRO A 121 -8.72 -18.26 -1.99
C PRO A 121 -9.97 -18.44 -2.86
#